data_AF-A0AAZ3R893-F1
#
_entry.id   AF-A0AAZ3R893-F1
#
_cell.length_a   1.000
_cell.length_b   1.000
_cell.length_c   1.000
_cell.angle_alpha   90.00
_cell.angle_beta   90.00
_cell.angle_gamma   90.00
#
_symmetry.space_group_name_H-M   'P 1'
#
loop_
_entity.id
_entity.type
_entity.pdbx_description
1 polymer ?
#
loop_
_entity_poly.entity_id
_entity_poly.type
_entity_poly.pdbx_seq_one_letter_code
_entity_poly.pdbx_strand_id
1 'polypeptide(L)'
;MALDLEDYFRTVFEEHLLMKVPVRDRGLMSGATRMIEKQREIREVDKQLQTHREEFELKTESLQRRRDEVKKKEEKLKESLLKFDKFLKENDSKRGRGEKKAERERDAVRQKEGEIEKLKEECAVLEAWRLRLQRRVEKSAFYWTFLEQVLRLAKYEDVWELLGRFATLLSTKEQLRQRESEVQEQADGQRGALQRHTEQQSCSILQKNNLLSQLQTELDQIRSNALRWENTWYHIQTTAAKETLLLGQIKVVTLNLYHMMGGTTGQEKGVAIDDTETQLKKIQLFIQDQSAIVNNLKQSPSHATTKANLK
;
A
#
# COMPACT_ATOMS: atom_id res chain seq x y z
N MET A 1 -110.10 15.40 21.57
CA MET A 1 -111.49 15.82 21.88
C MET A 1 -112.40 14.87 21.12
N ALA A 2 -113.03 13.92 21.82
CA ALA A 2 -114.06 13.11 21.19
C ALA A 2 -115.30 13.99 21.08
N LEU A 3 -115.68 14.34 19.85
CA LEU A 3 -117.03 14.87 19.61
C LEU A 3 -117.97 13.70 19.84
N ASP A 4 -118.82 13.81 20.84
CA ASP A 4 -119.82 12.78 21.11
C ASP A 4 -120.85 12.82 19.99
N LEU A 5 -120.66 11.92 19.02
CA LEU A 5 -121.49 11.82 17.83
C LEU A 5 -122.94 11.52 18.21
N GLU A 6 -123.18 10.90 19.36
CA GLU A 6 -124.50 10.53 19.83
C GLU A 6 -125.33 11.77 20.20
N ASP A 7 -124.73 12.75 20.90
CA ASP A 7 -125.37 14.04 21.20
C ASP A 7 -125.56 14.88 19.93
N TYR A 8 -124.57 14.93 19.02
CA TYR A 8 -124.70 15.67 17.76
C TYR A 8 -125.82 15.12 16.88
N PHE A 9 -125.90 13.78 16.71
CA PHE A 9 -126.98 13.16 15.97
C PHE A 9 -128.32 13.34 16.69
N ARG A 10 -128.38 13.27 18.02
CA ARG A 10 -129.61 13.52 18.80
C ARG A 10 -130.15 14.93 18.57
N THR A 11 -129.31 15.97 18.71
CA THR A 11 -129.74 17.36 18.49
C THR A 11 -130.19 17.62 17.05
N VAL A 12 -129.47 17.09 16.05
CA VAL A 12 -129.83 17.26 14.63
C VAL A 12 -131.11 16.49 14.28
N PHE A 13 -131.38 15.34 14.90
CA PHE A 13 -132.65 14.63 14.75
C PHE A 13 -133.80 15.41 15.41
N GLU A 14 -133.61 15.93 16.62
CA GLU A 14 -134.62 16.71 17.34
C GLU A 14 -134.99 18.01 16.60
N GLU A 15 -134.03 18.72 16.02
CA GLU A 15 -134.32 19.93 15.21
C GLU A 15 -135.08 19.61 13.91
N HIS A 16 -134.72 18.52 13.20
CA HIS A 16 -135.33 18.20 11.91
C HIS A 16 -136.64 17.40 11.98
N LEU A 17 -136.91 16.66 13.06
CA LEU A 17 -138.15 15.89 13.20
C LEU A 17 -139.33 16.71 13.76
N LEU A 18 -139.09 17.95 14.21
CA LEU A 18 -140.11 18.88 14.70
C LEU A 18 -140.96 19.46 13.57
N MET A 19 -141.78 18.59 12.97
CA MET A 19 -142.84 18.94 12.03
C MET A 19 -143.87 19.82 12.77
N LYS A 20 -143.72 21.15 12.69
CA LYS A 20 -144.66 22.12 13.27
C LYS A 20 -145.99 22.07 12.53
N VAL A 21 -146.87 21.15 12.92
CA VAL A 21 -148.26 21.06 12.44
C VAL A 21 -148.95 22.40 12.76
N PRO A 22 -149.41 23.18 11.77
CA PRO A 22 -150.05 24.45 12.03
C PRO A 22 -151.42 24.23 12.69
N VAL A 23 -151.59 24.66 13.94
CA VAL A 23 -152.89 24.68 14.61
C VAL A 23 -153.68 25.88 14.08
N ARG A 24 -154.79 25.63 13.37
CA ARG A 24 -155.80 26.63 12.98
C ARG A 24 -157.22 26.14 13.30
N ASP A 25 -158.14 27.10 13.36
CA ASP A 25 -159.33 27.05 14.22
C ASP A 25 -160.31 25.89 14.00
N ARG A 26 -160.76 25.32 15.13
CA ARG A 26 -161.78 24.27 15.17
C ARG A 26 -163.19 24.86 15.31
N GLY A 27 -163.76 25.36 14.20
CA GLY A 27 -165.13 25.89 14.17
C GLY A 27 -165.87 25.59 12.86
N LEU A 28 -166.93 24.77 12.94
CA LEU A 28 -167.88 24.45 11.85
C LEU A 28 -167.28 23.91 10.53
N MET A 29 -166.86 22.64 10.52
CA MET A 29 -166.65 21.86 9.28
C MET A 29 -167.24 20.45 9.40
N SER A 30 -167.89 19.96 8.34
CA SER A 30 -168.59 18.66 8.31
C SER A 30 -167.64 17.46 8.32
N GLY A 31 -168.13 16.30 8.78
CA GLY A 31 -167.33 15.08 8.96
C GLY A 31 -166.63 14.58 7.69
N ALA A 32 -167.25 14.75 6.52
CA ALA A 32 -166.64 14.40 5.23
C ALA A 32 -165.43 15.29 4.91
N THR A 33 -165.48 16.58 5.25
CA THR A 33 -164.40 17.53 4.94
C THR A 33 -163.16 17.27 5.79
N ARG A 34 -163.33 16.91 7.08
CA ARG A 34 -162.20 16.48 7.94
C ARG A 34 -161.47 15.25 7.41
N MET A 35 -162.19 14.30 6.81
CA MET A 35 -161.57 13.10 6.24
C MET A 35 -160.73 13.45 5.01
N ILE A 36 -161.22 14.36 4.16
CA ILE A 36 -160.48 14.87 3.00
C ILE A 36 -159.25 15.70 3.44
N GLU A 37 -159.38 16.54 4.46
CA GLU A 37 -158.28 17.32 5.02
C GLU A 37 -157.22 16.42 5.67
N LYS A 38 -157.61 15.42 6.47
CA LYS A 38 -156.64 14.46 7.02
C LYS A 38 -156.01 13.57 5.95
N GLN A 39 -156.73 13.18 4.90
CA GLN A 39 -156.11 12.52 3.74
C GLN A 39 -155.16 13.45 2.97
N ARG A 40 -155.41 14.76 2.94
CA ARG A 40 -154.52 15.74 2.32
C ARG A 40 -153.26 15.95 3.16
N GLU A 41 -153.40 16.10 4.48
CA GLU A 41 -152.26 16.13 5.41
C GLU A 41 -151.42 14.86 5.29
N ILE A 42 -152.02 13.66 5.31
CA ILE A 42 -151.28 12.39 5.16
C ILE A 42 -150.52 12.36 3.83
N ARG A 43 -151.14 12.76 2.71
CA ARG A 43 -150.45 12.85 1.40
C ARG A 43 -149.35 13.90 1.37
N GLU A 44 -149.49 15.00 2.10
CA GLU A 44 -148.51 16.09 2.16
C GLU A 44 -147.31 15.71 3.04
N VAL A 45 -147.56 15.01 4.16
CA VAL A 45 -146.54 14.40 5.02
C VAL A 45 -145.84 13.23 4.32
N ASP A 46 -146.56 12.33 3.66
CA ASP A 46 -145.96 11.25 2.84
C ASP A 46 -145.08 11.85 1.74
N LYS A 47 -145.53 12.93 1.08
CA LYS A 47 -144.73 13.61 0.06
C LYS A 47 -143.46 14.24 0.64
N GLN A 48 -143.54 14.87 1.81
CA GLN A 48 -142.36 15.44 2.51
C GLN A 48 -141.41 14.34 3.01
N LEU A 49 -141.95 13.24 3.55
CA LEU A 49 -141.19 12.07 3.97
C LEU A 49 -140.49 11.40 2.78
N GLN A 50 -141.15 11.35 1.63
CA GLN A 50 -140.60 10.82 0.40
C GLN A 50 -139.50 11.73 -0.18
N THR A 51 -139.69 13.05 -0.22
CA THR A 51 -138.60 13.97 -0.60
C THR A 51 -137.40 13.90 0.35
N HIS A 52 -137.62 13.76 1.66
CA HIS A 52 -136.52 13.59 2.60
C HIS A 52 -135.83 12.22 2.48
N ARG A 53 -136.56 11.14 2.18
CA ARG A 53 -135.95 9.84 1.85
C ARG A 53 -135.06 9.94 0.62
N GLU A 54 -135.56 10.56 -0.45
CA GLU A 54 -134.79 10.82 -1.69
C GLU A 54 -133.54 11.69 -1.39
N GLU A 55 -133.65 12.73 -0.57
CA GLU A 55 -132.49 13.53 -0.11
C GLU A 55 -131.49 12.74 0.74
N PHE A 56 -131.95 11.87 1.64
CA PHE A 56 -131.09 11.02 2.47
C PHE A 56 -130.41 9.93 1.64
N GLU A 57 -131.09 9.34 0.67
CA GLU A 57 -130.52 8.38 -0.28
C GLU A 57 -129.44 9.07 -1.13
N LEU A 58 -129.73 10.23 -1.73
CA LEU A 58 -128.76 11.03 -2.49
C LEU A 58 -127.53 11.43 -1.65
N LYS A 59 -127.72 11.84 -0.39
CA LYS A 59 -126.62 12.14 0.55
C LYS A 59 -125.81 10.89 0.89
N THR A 60 -126.48 9.76 1.14
CA THR A 60 -125.83 8.47 1.47
C THR A 60 -125.00 7.96 0.30
N GLU A 61 -125.55 7.99 -0.92
CA GLU A 61 -124.79 7.69 -2.14
C GLU A 61 -123.58 8.61 -2.32
N SER A 62 -123.75 9.92 -2.13
CA SER A 62 -122.65 10.89 -2.27
C SER A 62 -121.52 10.64 -1.27
N LEU A 63 -121.87 10.37 0.01
CA LEU A 63 -120.92 10.00 1.05
C LEU A 63 -120.25 8.66 0.77
N GLN A 64 -120.98 7.68 0.23
CA GLN A 64 -120.44 6.37 -0.12
C GLN A 64 -119.46 6.46 -1.30
N ARG A 65 -119.83 7.19 -2.37
CA ARG A 65 -118.91 7.52 -3.49
C ARG A 65 -117.64 8.20 -2.98
N ARG A 66 -117.77 9.20 -2.09
CA ARG A 66 -116.62 9.92 -1.50
C ARG A 66 -115.77 9.04 -0.58
N ARG A 67 -116.37 8.11 0.17
CA ARG A 67 -115.64 7.12 0.98
C ARG A 67 -114.83 6.17 0.11
N ASP A 68 -115.41 5.69 -1.00
CA ASP A 68 -114.74 4.79 -1.93
C ASP A 68 -113.65 5.51 -2.75
N GLU A 69 -113.83 6.80 -3.07
CA GLU A 69 -112.74 7.63 -3.58
C GLU A 69 -111.57 7.77 -2.60
N VAL A 70 -111.84 8.00 -1.31
CA VAL A 70 -110.81 8.12 -0.28
C VAL A 70 -110.04 6.81 -0.14
N LYS A 71 -110.73 5.66 -0.08
CA LYS A 71 -110.08 4.33 -0.09
C LYS A 71 -109.19 4.14 -1.32
N LYS A 72 -109.69 4.44 -2.52
CA LYS A 72 -108.90 4.35 -3.78
C LYS A 72 -107.68 5.29 -3.77
N LYS A 73 -107.77 6.46 -3.14
CA LYS A 73 -106.63 7.39 -2.96
C LYS A 73 -105.63 6.84 -1.94
N GLU A 74 -106.09 6.24 -0.85
CA GLU A 74 -105.26 5.61 0.17
C GLU A 74 -104.51 4.37 -0.37
N GLU A 75 -105.18 3.51 -1.13
CA GLU A 75 -104.58 2.35 -1.80
C GLU A 75 -103.49 2.78 -2.80
N LYS A 76 -103.77 3.78 -3.64
CA LYS A 76 -102.78 4.37 -4.55
C LYS A 76 -101.58 4.97 -3.81
N LEU A 77 -101.79 5.55 -2.62
CA LEU A 77 -100.71 6.09 -1.80
C LEU A 77 -99.88 4.98 -1.13
N LYS A 78 -100.51 3.91 -0.67
CA LYS A 78 -99.80 2.71 -0.17
C LYS A 78 -98.95 2.07 -1.25
N GLU A 79 -99.51 1.92 -2.46
CA GLU A 79 -98.75 1.46 -3.63
C GLU A 79 -97.57 2.37 -3.99
N SER A 80 -97.76 3.70 -3.98
CA SER A 80 -96.68 4.62 -4.33
C SER A 80 -95.58 4.62 -3.27
N LEU A 81 -95.92 4.54 -1.97
CA LEU A 81 -94.95 4.38 -0.88
C LEU A 81 -94.13 3.09 -1.02
N LEU A 82 -94.75 1.96 -1.35
CA LEU A 82 -94.03 0.70 -1.61
C LEU A 82 -93.09 0.82 -2.83
N LYS A 83 -93.53 1.50 -3.90
CA LYS A 83 -92.70 1.78 -5.08
C LYS A 83 -91.52 2.72 -4.74
N PHE A 84 -91.74 3.73 -3.89
CA PHE A 84 -90.69 4.64 -3.42
C PHE A 84 -89.67 3.97 -2.49
N ASP A 85 -90.11 3.18 -1.50
CA ASP A 85 -89.21 2.42 -0.62
C ASP A 85 -88.34 1.44 -1.43
N LYS A 86 -88.93 0.73 -2.40
CA LYS A 86 -88.18 -0.12 -3.33
C LYS A 86 -87.18 0.70 -4.17
N PHE A 87 -87.58 1.86 -4.69
CA PHE A 87 -86.68 2.75 -5.44
C PHE A 87 -85.51 3.26 -4.59
N LEU A 88 -85.76 3.66 -3.34
CA LEU A 88 -84.71 4.09 -2.41
C LEU A 88 -83.72 2.96 -2.13
N LYS A 89 -84.21 1.76 -1.78
CA LYS A 89 -83.38 0.56 -1.57
C LYS A 89 -82.55 0.19 -2.80
N GLU A 90 -83.14 0.29 -4.00
CA GLU A 90 -82.40 0.09 -5.25
C GLU A 90 -81.37 1.20 -5.53
N ASN A 91 -81.66 2.45 -5.16
CA ASN A 91 -80.76 3.58 -5.33
C ASN A 91 -79.56 3.47 -4.39
N ASP A 92 -79.76 3.23 -3.09
CA ASP A 92 -78.67 2.97 -2.15
C ASP A 92 -77.87 1.72 -2.55
N SER A 93 -78.52 0.67 -3.06
CA SER A 93 -77.83 -0.50 -3.61
C SER A 93 -77.04 -0.20 -4.90
N LYS A 94 -77.40 0.82 -5.67
CA LYS A 94 -76.62 1.31 -6.82
C LYS A 94 -75.46 2.18 -6.34
N ARG A 95 -75.70 3.10 -5.39
CA ARG A 95 -74.71 3.98 -4.77
C ARG A 95 -73.60 3.18 -4.09
N GLY A 96 -73.95 2.26 -3.19
CA GLY A 96 -72.98 1.41 -2.49
C GLY A 96 -72.21 0.45 -3.41
N ARG A 97 -72.77 0.07 -4.57
CA ARG A 97 -72.01 -0.65 -5.62
C ARG A 97 -71.05 0.27 -6.37
N GLY A 98 -71.45 1.50 -6.65
CA GLY A 98 -70.61 2.54 -7.25
C GLY A 98 -69.42 2.90 -6.35
N GLU A 99 -69.68 3.18 -5.07
CA GLU A 99 -68.68 3.47 -4.05
C GLU A 99 -67.67 2.33 -3.92
N LYS A 100 -68.13 1.08 -3.74
CA LYS A 100 -67.24 -0.10 -3.70
C LYS A 100 -66.45 -0.34 -4.98
N LYS A 101 -66.98 0.02 -6.15
CA LYS A 101 -66.23 -0.06 -7.41
C LYS A 101 -65.14 1.01 -7.45
N ALA A 102 -65.47 2.26 -7.11
CA ALA A 102 -64.53 3.37 -7.09
C ALA A 102 -63.41 3.17 -6.06
N GLU A 103 -63.71 2.57 -4.90
CA GLU A 103 -62.72 2.21 -3.88
C GLU A 103 -61.74 1.14 -4.40
N ARG A 104 -62.24 0.04 -4.97
CA ARG A 104 -61.40 -0.99 -5.61
C ARG A 104 -60.55 -0.44 -6.74
N GLU A 105 -61.08 0.49 -7.52
CA GLU A 105 -60.36 1.14 -8.62
C GLU A 105 -59.24 2.06 -8.11
N ARG A 106 -59.48 2.81 -7.02
CA ARG A 106 -58.44 3.60 -6.33
C ARG A 106 -57.34 2.72 -5.74
N ASP A 107 -57.69 1.60 -5.12
CA ASP A 107 -56.70 0.68 -4.55
C ASP A 107 -55.88 -0.04 -5.64
N ALA A 108 -56.52 -0.42 -6.76
CA ALA A 108 -55.82 -0.95 -7.92
C ALA A 108 -54.85 0.08 -8.54
N VAL A 109 -55.26 1.35 -8.65
CA VAL A 109 -54.38 2.46 -9.09
C VAL A 109 -53.19 2.60 -8.14
N ARG A 110 -53.40 2.67 -6.82
CA ARG A 110 -52.32 2.77 -5.83
C ARG A 110 -51.34 1.61 -5.89
N GLN A 111 -51.83 0.38 -6.09
CA GLN A 111 -50.97 -0.79 -6.28
C GLN A 111 -50.12 -0.64 -7.54
N LYS A 112 -50.71 -0.21 -8.66
CA LYS A 112 -50.00 0.00 -9.92
C LYS A 112 -49.02 1.17 -9.88
N GLU A 113 -49.34 2.26 -9.19
CA GLU A 113 -48.41 3.36 -8.92
C GLU A 113 -47.18 2.87 -8.13
N GLY A 114 -47.40 2.04 -7.10
CA GLY A 114 -46.32 1.42 -6.32
C GLY A 114 -45.48 0.41 -7.10
N GLU A 115 -46.07 -0.33 -8.05
CA GLU A 115 -45.33 -1.19 -8.99
C GLU A 115 -44.50 -0.35 -9.99
N ILE A 116 -45.09 0.72 -10.53
CA ILE A 116 -44.44 1.63 -11.47
C ILE A 116 -43.21 2.28 -10.83
N GLU A 117 -43.29 2.74 -9.57
CA GLU A 117 -42.16 3.40 -8.92
C GLU A 117 -41.00 2.43 -8.66
N LYS A 118 -41.29 1.19 -8.21
CA LYS A 118 -40.27 0.14 -8.08
C LYS A 118 -39.59 -0.18 -9.41
N LEU A 119 -40.36 -0.31 -10.49
CA LEU A 119 -39.82 -0.57 -11.82
C LEU A 119 -38.97 0.61 -12.34
N LYS A 120 -39.29 1.86 -12.00
CA LYS A 120 -38.42 3.02 -12.30
C LYS A 120 -37.11 2.96 -11.53
N GLU A 121 -37.14 2.63 -10.24
CA GLU A 121 -35.93 2.46 -9.41
C GLU A 121 -35.03 1.36 -9.98
N GLU A 122 -35.59 0.20 -10.32
CA GLU A 122 -34.87 -0.91 -10.96
C GLU A 122 -34.27 -0.49 -12.31
N CYS A 123 -35.04 0.19 -13.18
CA CYS A 123 -34.55 0.73 -14.45
C CYS A 123 -33.39 1.72 -14.24
N ALA A 124 -33.50 2.65 -13.29
CA ALA A 124 -32.45 3.62 -13.00
C ALA A 124 -31.14 2.96 -12.52
N VAL A 125 -31.24 1.90 -11.69
CA VAL A 125 -30.09 1.11 -11.25
C VAL A 125 -29.45 0.36 -12.43
N LEU A 126 -30.26 -0.25 -13.29
CA LEU A 126 -29.79 -0.95 -14.49
C LEU A 126 -29.14 -0.01 -15.52
N GLU A 127 -29.69 1.19 -15.72
CA GLU A 127 -29.10 2.23 -16.56
C GLU A 127 -27.77 2.73 -16.02
N ALA A 128 -27.68 2.99 -14.71
CA ALA A 128 -26.42 3.37 -14.06
C ALA A 128 -25.34 2.27 -14.21
N TRP A 129 -25.74 1.00 -14.08
CA TRP A 129 -24.84 -0.14 -14.28
C TRP A 129 -24.40 -0.30 -15.74
N ARG A 130 -25.33 -0.15 -16.70
CA ARG A 130 -25.05 -0.12 -18.14
C ARG A 130 -24.06 0.99 -18.49
N LEU A 131 -24.29 2.21 -18.02
CA LEU A 131 -23.37 3.35 -18.24
C LEU A 131 -21.99 3.10 -17.63
N ARG A 132 -21.91 2.47 -16.45
CA ARG A 132 -20.63 2.09 -15.83
C ARG A 132 -19.88 1.05 -16.67
N LEU A 133 -20.58 0.05 -17.22
CA LEU A 133 -20.00 -0.94 -18.12
C LEU A 133 -19.56 -0.31 -19.44
N GLN A 134 -20.39 0.53 -20.04
CA GLN A 134 -20.08 1.20 -21.30
C GLN A 134 -18.79 2.04 -21.19
N ARG A 135 -18.64 2.84 -20.12
CA ARG A 135 -17.39 3.56 -19.84
C ARG A 135 -16.16 2.67 -19.65
N ARG A 136 -16.33 1.42 -19.17
CA ARG A 136 -15.23 0.44 -19.10
C ARG A 136 -14.88 -0.08 -20.49
N VAL A 137 -15.88 -0.42 -21.30
CA VAL A 137 -15.68 -0.87 -22.69
C VAL A 137 -15.02 0.22 -23.53
N GLU A 138 -15.47 1.48 -23.43
CA GLU A 138 -14.87 2.63 -24.13
C GLU A 138 -13.39 2.83 -23.75
N LYS A 139 -13.06 2.73 -22.46
CA LYS A 139 -11.66 2.75 -21.99
C LYS A 139 -10.84 1.56 -22.52
N SER A 140 -11.45 0.38 -22.58
CA SER A 140 -10.80 -0.83 -23.10
C SER A 140 -10.63 -0.82 -24.62
N ALA A 141 -11.54 -0.16 -25.35
CA ALA A 141 -11.55 -0.10 -26.81
C ALA A 141 -10.28 0.57 -27.37
N PHE A 142 -9.71 1.57 -26.68
CA PHE A 142 -8.44 2.17 -27.06
C PHE A 142 -7.28 1.15 -27.08
N TYR A 143 -7.21 0.25 -26.10
CA TYR A 143 -6.19 -0.80 -26.10
C TYR A 143 -6.43 -1.82 -27.21
N TRP A 144 -7.69 -2.13 -27.54
CA TRP A 144 -8.02 -3.00 -28.66
C TRP A 144 -7.62 -2.40 -30.01
N THR A 145 -7.97 -1.14 -30.29
CA THR A 145 -7.58 -0.49 -31.55
C THR A 145 -6.07 -0.31 -31.66
N PHE A 146 -5.37 -0.07 -30.55
CA PHE A 146 -3.90 -0.12 -30.52
C PHE A 146 -3.36 -1.52 -30.85
N LEU A 147 -3.91 -2.58 -30.26
CA LEU A 147 -3.49 -3.96 -30.55
C LEU A 147 -3.75 -4.35 -32.01
N GLU A 148 -4.88 -3.94 -32.60
CA GLU A 148 -5.14 -4.12 -34.04
C GLU A 148 -4.11 -3.38 -34.93
N GLN A 149 -3.70 -2.16 -34.55
CA GLN A 149 -2.65 -1.42 -35.27
C GLN A 149 -1.31 -2.14 -35.18
N VAL A 150 -0.93 -2.62 -33.99
CA VAL A 150 0.30 -3.41 -33.80
C VAL A 150 0.23 -4.72 -34.59
N LEU A 151 -0.91 -5.42 -34.60
CA LEU A 151 -1.11 -6.65 -35.36
C LEU A 151 -0.85 -6.44 -36.86
N ARG A 152 -1.43 -5.37 -37.44
CA ARG A 152 -1.22 -4.98 -38.86
C ARG A 152 0.24 -4.70 -39.20
N LEU A 153 1.01 -4.11 -38.27
CA LEU A 153 2.44 -3.85 -38.46
C LEU A 153 3.29 -5.12 -38.29
N ALA A 154 2.91 -5.99 -37.36
CA ALA A 154 3.73 -7.08 -36.87
C ALA A 154 3.50 -8.42 -37.60
N LYS A 155 2.49 -8.52 -38.48
CA LYS A 155 2.20 -9.69 -39.34
C LYS A 155 1.91 -11.01 -38.59
N TYR A 156 1.32 -10.93 -37.40
CA TYR A 156 0.76 -12.11 -36.72
C TYR A 156 -0.71 -12.32 -37.15
N GLU A 157 -1.23 -13.53 -36.99
CA GLU A 157 -2.61 -13.85 -37.38
C GLU A 157 -3.63 -13.37 -36.33
N ASP A 158 -3.25 -13.41 -35.05
CA ASP A 158 -4.12 -13.07 -33.92
C ASP A 158 -3.40 -12.20 -32.86
N VAL A 159 -4.16 -11.33 -32.20
CA VAL A 159 -3.74 -10.55 -31.03
C VAL A 159 -3.28 -11.46 -29.89
N TRP A 160 -3.90 -12.64 -29.73
CA TRP A 160 -3.49 -13.61 -28.70
C TRP A 160 -2.13 -14.26 -29.00
N GLU A 161 -1.83 -14.53 -30.27
CA GLU A 161 -0.52 -15.02 -30.71
C GLU A 161 0.57 -13.97 -30.44
N LEU A 162 0.31 -12.72 -30.84
CA LEU A 162 1.16 -11.55 -30.58
C LEU A 162 1.44 -11.39 -29.06
N LEU A 163 0.41 -11.46 -28.22
CA LEU A 163 0.54 -11.37 -26.76
C LEU A 163 1.32 -12.56 -26.17
N GLY A 164 1.10 -13.78 -26.66
CA GLY A 164 1.85 -14.96 -26.26
C GLY A 164 3.34 -14.85 -26.61
N ARG A 165 3.65 -14.31 -27.80
CA ARG A 165 5.03 -14.03 -28.20
C ARG A 165 5.66 -12.93 -27.37
N PHE A 166 4.94 -11.85 -27.05
CA PHE A 166 5.42 -10.81 -26.13
C PHE A 166 5.65 -11.33 -24.71
N ALA A 167 4.76 -12.15 -24.17
CA ALA A 167 4.93 -12.76 -22.84
C ALA A 167 6.17 -13.66 -22.81
N THR A 168 6.40 -14.45 -23.87
CA THR A 168 7.61 -15.26 -24.04
C THR A 168 8.85 -14.38 -24.11
N LEU A 169 8.85 -13.30 -24.89
CA LEU A 169 9.97 -12.36 -25.00
C LEU A 169 10.28 -11.63 -23.69
N LEU A 170 9.26 -11.26 -22.90
CA LEU A 170 9.45 -10.67 -21.57
C LEU A 170 10.07 -11.67 -20.61
N SER A 171 9.61 -12.93 -20.62
CA SER A 171 10.18 -14.02 -19.83
C SER A 171 11.65 -14.28 -20.19
N THR A 172 11.97 -14.40 -21.49
CA THR A 172 13.37 -14.61 -21.92
C THR A 172 14.25 -13.40 -21.64
N LYS A 173 13.74 -12.17 -21.76
CA LYS A 173 14.48 -10.95 -21.38
C LYS A 173 14.84 -10.95 -19.89
N GLU A 174 13.92 -11.33 -19.02
CA GLU A 174 14.17 -11.37 -17.58
C GLU A 174 15.18 -12.48 -17.22
N GLN A 175 15.05 -13.67 -17.84
CA GLN A 175 16.04 -14.76 -17.69
C GLN A 175 17.43 -14.37 -18.19
N LEU A 176 17.53 -13.65 -19.32
CA LEU A 176 18.81 -13.15 -19.84
C LEU A 176 19.44 -12.12 -18.89
N ARG A 177 18.63 -11.21 -18.33
CA ARG A 177 19.08 -10.19 -17.38
C ARG A 177 19.58 -10.82 -16.06
N GLN A 178 18.91 -11.87 -15.58
CA GLN A 178 19.35 -12.62 -14.40
C GLN A 178 20.71 -13.29 -14.66
N ARG A 179 20.86 -13.99 -15.80
CA ARG A 179 22.15 -14.59 -16.19
C ARG A 179 23.25 -13.55 -16.41
N GLU A 180 22.94 -12.39 -16.98
CA GLU A 180 23.89 -11.28 -17.12
C GLU A 180 24.39 -10.81 -15.74
N SER A 181 23.48 -10.67 -14.76
CA SER A 181 23.83 -10.33 -13.39
C SER A 181 24.69 -11.41 -12.71
N GLU A 182 24.34 -12.69 -12.86
CA GLU A 182 25.11 -13.82 -12.32
C GLU A 182 26.53 -13.89 -12.90
N VAL A 183 26.67 -13.72 -14.22
CA VAL A 183 27.98 -13.71 -14.91
C VAL A 183 28.80 -12.49 -14.50
N GLN A 184 28.16 -11.32 -14.33
CA GLN A 184 28.84 -10.11 -13.87
C GLN A 184 29.36 -10.27 -12.43
N GLU A 185 28.56 -10.82 -11.52
CA GLU A 185 28.98 -11.10 -10.13
C GLU A 185 30.13 -12.12 -10.08
N GLN A 186 30.07 -13.17 -10.91
CA GLN A 186 31.19 -14.13 -11.05
C GLN A 186 32.46 -13.47 -11.59
N ALA A 187 32.35 -12.62 -12.61
CA ALA A 187 33.48 -11.91 -13.20
C ALA A 187 34.13 -10.94 -12.20
N ASP A 188 33.34 -10.20 -11.42
CA ASP A 188 33.86 -9.28 -10.40
C ASP A 188 34.42 -10.04 -9.19
N GLY A 189 33.84 -11.19 -8.82
CA GLY A 189 34.41 -12.13 -7.85
C GLY A 189 35.78 -12.67 -8.29
N GLN A 190 35.93 -13.06 -9.55
CA GLN A 190 37.21 -13.50 -10.14
C GLN A 190 38.23 -12.37 -10.19
N ARG A 191 37.83 -11.15 -10.61
CA ARG A 191 38.68 -9.95 -10.59
C ARG A 191 39.18 -9.64 -9.18
N GLY A 192 38.29 -9.66 -8.20
CA GLY A 192 38.63 -9.44 -6.78
C GLY A 192 39.51 -10.54 -6.19
N ALA A 193 39.42 -11.79 -6.67
CA ALA A 193 40.34 -12.87 -6.30
C ALA A 193 41.73 -12.67 -6.92
N LEU A 194 41.79 -12.32 -8.22
CA LEU A 194 43.04 -12.03 -8.92
C LEU A 194 43.78 -10.83 -8.30
N GLN A 195 43.06 -9.75 -7.99
CA GLN A 195 43.63 -8.56 -7.34
C GLN A 195 44.28 -8.92 -5.99
N ARG A 196 43.55 -9.63 -5.12
CA ARG A 196 44.08 -10.09 -3.82
C ARG A 196 45.32 -10.95 -3.97
N HIS A 197 45.36 -11.84 -4.96
CA HIS A 197 46.55 -12.66 -5.23
C HIS A 197 47.74 -11.82 -5.71
N THR A 198 47.52 -10.85 -6.61
CA THR A 198 48.55 -9.91 -7.07
C THR A 198 49.09 -9.03 -5.94
N GLU A 199 48.22 -8.55 -5.04
CA GLU A 199 48.61 -7.81 -3.83
C GLU A 199 49.46 -8.68 -2.90
N GLN A 200 49.04 -9.92 -2.61
CA GLN A 200 49.80 -10.87 -1.80
C GLN A 200 51.19 -11.18 -2.41
N GLN A 201 51.26 -11.42 -3.73
CA GLN A 201 52.53 -11.62 -4.43
C GLN A 201 53.42 -10.37 -4.34
N SER A 202 52.84 -9.17 -4.50
CA SER A 202 53.59 -7.90 -4.40
C SER A 202 54.16 -7.70 -3.00
N CYS A 203 53.39 -7.99 -1.94
CA CYS A 203 53.88 -7.99 -0.56
C CYS A 203 55.00 -9.02 -0.35
N SER A 204 54.89 -10.22 -0.92
CA SER A 204 55.96 -11.24 -0.84
C SER A 204 57.24 -10.80 -1.56
N ILE A 205 57.12 -10.15 -2.72
CA ILE A 205 58.26 -9.60 -3.47
C ILE A 205 58.94 -8.49 -2.64
N LEU A 206 58.17 -7.57 -2.06
CA LEU A 206 58.69 -6.52 -1.19
C LEU A 206 59.40 -7.09 0.05
N GLN A 207 58.83 -8.11 0.70
CA GLN A 207 59.46 -8.78 1.84
C GLN A 207 60.79 -9.44 1.45
N LYS A 208 60.84 -10.14 0.31
CA LYS A 208 62.07 -10.75 -0.20
C LYS A 208 63.12 -9.72 -0.62
N ASN A 209 62.70 -8.58 -1.18
CA ASN A 209 63.59 -7.50 -1.56
C ASN A 209 64.22 -6.82 -0.33
N ASN A 210 63.43 -6.58 0.73
CA ASN A 210 63.94 -6.10 2.01
C ASN A 210 64.96 -7.07 2.63
N LEU A 211 64.68 -8.37 2.63
CA LEU A 211 65.63 -9.39 3.11
C LEU A 211 66.91 -9.43 2.26
N LEU A 212 66.81 -9.30 0.94
CA LEU A 212 67.97 -9.23 0.05
C LEU A 212 68.84 -8.00 0.36
N SER A 213 68.24 -6.84 0.60
CA SER A 213 68.95 -5.62 0.98
C SER A 213 69.64 -5.74 2.35
N GLN A 214 69.01 -6.40 3.32
CA GLN A 214 69.63 -6.73 4.61
C GLN A 214 70.86 -7.62 4.42
N LEU A 215 70.72 -8.75 3.71
CA LEU A 215 71.82 -9.68 3.46
C LEU A 215 72.96 -9.06 2.64
N GLN A 216 72.66 -8.17 1.69
CA GLN A 216 73.67 -7.39 0.98
C GLN A 216 74.44 -6.47 1.93
N THR A 217 73.73 -5.78 2.82
CA THR A 217 74.34 -4.88 3.82
C THR A 217 75.25 -5.65 4.79
N GLU A 218 74.82 -6.81 5.29
CA GLU A 218 75.64 -7.69 6.14
C GLU A 218 76.89 -8.20 5.39
N LEU A 219 76.72 -8.62 4.15
CA LEU A 219 77.80 -9.12 3.31
C LEU A 219 78.84 -8.02 3.02
N ASP A 220 78.42 -6.79 2.73
CA ASP A 220 79.32 -5.66 2.51
C ASP A 220 80.02 -5.22 3.81
N GLN A 221 79.34 -5.30 4.96
CA GLN A 221 79.98 -5.12 6.27
C GLN A 221 81.07 -6.16 6.51
N ILE A 222 80.78 -7.45 6.29
CA ILE A 222 81.77 -8.54 6.44
C ILE A 222 82.95 -8.35 5.49
N ARG A 223 82.70 -8.02 4.21
CA ARG A 223 83.76 -7.70 3.24
C ARG A 223 84.61 -6.52 3.67
N SER A 224 84.00 -5.44 4.16
CA SER A 224 84.74 -4.26 4.64
C SER A 224 85.64 -4.59 5.84
N ASN A 225 85.17 -5.46 6.74
CA ASN A 225 85.95 -5.92 7.88
C ASN A 225 87.06 -6.88 7.46
N ALA A 226 86.81 -7.80 6.51
CA ALA A 226 87.84 -8.67 5.95
C ALA A 226 88.96 -7.85 5.28
N LEU A 227 88.61 -6.85 4.46
CA LEU A 227 89.57 -5.95 3.82
C LEU A 227 90.37 -5.11 4.85
N ARG A 228 89.74 -4.67 5.96
CA ARG A 228 90.47 -4.02 7.07
C ARG A 228 91.50 -4.95 7.68
N TRP A 229 91.11 -6.19 7.99
CA TRP A 229 92.04 -7.19 8.56
C TRP A 229 93.16 -7.55 7.58
N GLU A 230 92.87 -7.72 6.31
CA GLU A 230 93.86 -7.96 5.24
C GLU A 230 94.88 -6.82 5.14
N ASN A 231 94.43 -5.56 5.18
CA ASN A 231 95.33 -4.40 5.22
C ASN A 231 96.19 -4.38 6.50
N THR A 232 95.63 -4.67 7.68
CA THR A 232 96.43 -4.74 8.92
C THR A 232 97.45 -5.88 8.87
N TRP A 233 97.07 -7.04 8.32
CA TRP A 233 97.97 -8.18 8.11
C TRP A 233 99.10 -7.83 7.15
N TYR A 234 98.79 -7.17 6.02
CA TYR A 234 99.78 -6.70 5.06
C TYR A 234 100.76 -5.70 5.69
N HIS A 235 100.28 -4.77 6.54
CA HIS A 235 101.15 -3.85 7.29
C HIS A 235 102.04 -4.58 8.29
N ILE A 236 101.51 -5.56 9.04
CA ILE A 236 102.30 -6.39 9.96
C ILE A 236 103.36 -7.19 9.18
N GLN A 237 102.98 -7.86 8.09
CA GLN A 237 103.88 -8.63 7.24
C GLN A 237 104.99 -7.77 6.62
N THR A 238 104.64 -6.59 6.11
CA THR A 238 105.60 -5.62 5.55
C THR A 238 106.57 -5.11 6.61
N THR A 239 106.08 -4.87 7.84
CA THR A 239 106.90 -4.44 8.98
C THR A 239 107.83 -5.57 9.41
N ALA A 240 107.32 -6.79 9.60
CA ALA A 240 108.13 -7.96 9.92
C ALA A 240 109.20 -8.25 8.85
N ALA A 241 108.88 -8.06 7.57
CA ALA A 241 109.86 -8.19 6.49
C ALA A 241 110.96 -7.12 6.56
N LYS A 242 110.63 -5.87 6.91
CA LYS A 242 111.62 -4.80 7.15
C LYS A 242 112.49 -5.09 8.36
N GLU A 243 111.92 -5.50 9.48
CA GLU A 243 112.67 -5.88 10.69
C GLU A 243 113.56 -7.10 10.44
N THR A 244 113.08 -8.09 9.69
CA THR A 244 113.88 -9.27 9.29
C THR A 244 115.05 -8.87 8.38
N LEU A 245 114.83 -7.94 7.45
CA LEU A 245 115.90 -7.41 6.59
C LEU A 245 116.92 -6.58 7.39
N LEU A 246 116.47 -5.71 8.31
CA LEU A 246 117.34 -4.93 9.20
C LEU A 246 118.17 -5.85 10.10
N LEU A 247 117.54 -6.87 10.70
CA LEU A 247 118.24 -7.89 11.48
C LEU A 247 119.29 -8.60 10.62
N GLY A 248 118.95 -9.02 9.39
CA GLY A 248 119.89 -9.62 8.44
C GLY A 248 121.07 -8.69 8.10
N GLN A 249 120.80 -7.40 7.87
CA GLN A 249 121.84 -6.39 7.63
C GLN A 249 122.75 -6.20 8.87
N ILE A 250 122.18 -6.11 10.07
CA ILE A 250 122.94 -6.02 11.34
C ILE A 250 123.81 -7.27 11.52
N LYS A 251 123.28 -8.47 11.25
CA LYS A 251 124.06 -9.72 11.28
C LYS A 251 125.25 -9.66 10.33
N VAL A 252 125.04 -9.29 9.06
CA VAL A 252 126.10 -9.22 8.05
C VAL A 252 127.14 -8.14 8.37
N VAL A 253 126.72 -6.94 8.78
CA VAL A 253 127.65 -5.85 9.15
C VAL A 253 128.45 -6.22 10.40
N THR A 254 127.82 -6.83 11.41
CA THR A 254 128.51 -7.34 12.61
C THR A 254 129.55 -8.39 12.23
N LEU A 255 129.16 -9.39 11.43
CA LEU A 255 130.04 -10.46 10.97
C LEU A 255 131.25 -9.90 10.21
N ASN A 256 131.01 -8.98 9.27
CA ASN A 256 132.06 -8.31 8.49
C ASN A 256 133.01 -7.50 9.39
N LEU A 257 132.48 -6.73 10.35
CA LEU A 257 133.32 -5.97 11.29
C LEU A 257 134.15 -6.91 12.17
N TYR A 258 133.54 -7.99 12.70
CA TYR A 258 134.23 -9.03 13.47
C TYR A 258 135.38 -9.67 12.68
N HIS A 259 135.16 -9.98 11.40
CA HIS A 259 136.21 -10.46 10.49
C HIS A 259 137.32 -9.42 10.27
N MET A 260 136.98 -8.13 10.06
CA MET A 260 137.97 -7.07 9.86
C MET A 260 138.90 -6.85 11.06
N MET A 261 138.46 -7.14 12.28
CA MET A 261 139.32 -7.09 13.49
C MET A 261 140.10 -8.40 13.72
N GLY A 262 140.18 -9.28 12.71
CA GLY A 262 140.93 -10.54 12.77
C GLY A 262 140.18 -11.70 13.43
N GLY A 263 138.88 -11.55 13.71
CA GLY A 263 138.06 -12.62 14.27
C GLY A 263 137.76 -13.69 13.24
N THR A 264 138.12 -14.95 13.51
CA THR A 264 137.75 -16.08 12.64
C THR A 264 136.40 -16.67 13.03
N THR A 265 135.70 -17.24 12.04
CA THR A 265 134.46 -18.01 12.19
C THR A 265 134.66 -19.44 11.67
N GLY A 266 134.07 -20.43 12.33
CA GLY A 266 134.15 -21.84 11.91
C GLY A 266 135.43 -22.60 12.31
N GLN A 267 136.27 -22.02 13.18
CA GLN A 267 137.41 -22.69 13.81
C GLN A 267 137.16 -22.89 15.31
N GLU A 268 137.89 -23.79 15.98
CA GLU A 268 137.68 -24.17 17.40
C GLU A 268 137.74 -23.02 18.43
N LYS A 269 138.25 -21.84 18.06
CA LYS A 269 138.29 -20.63 18.91
C LYS A 269 137.50 -19.43 18.32
N GLY A 270 136.86 -19.63 17.17
CA GLY A 270 136.04 -18.64 16.50
C GLY A 270 134.63 -18.54 17.10
N VAL A 271 133.92 -17.44 16.81
CA VAL A 271 132.48 -17.35 17.13
C VAL A 271 131.67 -18.04 16.01
N ALA A 272 130.48 -18.55 16.33
CA ALA A 272 129.56 -19.06 15.32
C ALA A 272 129.06 -17.92 14.40
N ILE A 273 128.76 -18.25 13.14
CA ILE A 273 128.36 -17.27 12.11
C ILE A 273 127.04 -16.57 12.51
N ASP A 274 126.08 -17.31 13.08
CA ASP A 274 124.77 -16.80 13.47
C ASP A 274 124.70 -16.15 14.86
N ASP A 275 125.74 -16.29 15.69
CA ASP A 275 125.82 -15.72 17.04
C ASP A 275 126.33 -14.27 16.99
N THR A 276 125.43 -13.39 16.57
CA THR A 276 125.65 -11.95 16.43
C THR A 276 125.91 -11.27 17.77
N GLU A 277 125.38 -11.78 18.88
CA GLU A 277 125.54 -11.18 20.21
C GLU A 277 126.97 -11.37 20.73
N THR A 278 127.52 -12.58 20.62
CA THR A 278 128.92 -12.86 21.00
C THR A 278 129.91 -12.20 20.04
N GLN A 279 129.57 -12.07 18.75
CA GLN A 279 130.35 -11.26 17.80
C GLN A 279 130.41 -9.80 18.29
N LEU A 280 129.28 -9.12 18.49
CA LEU A 280 129.20 -7.73 18.98
C LEU A 280 129.98 -7.51 20.28
N LYS A 281 129.91 -8.44 21.24
CA LYS A 281 130.70 -8.37 22.48
C LYS A 281 132.21 -8.37 22.21
N LYS A 282 132.71 -9.17 21.26
CA LYS A 282 134.12 -9.14 20.84
C LYS A 282 134.48 -7.84 20.09
N ILE A 283 133.57 -7.28 19.28
CA ILE A 283 133.75 -5.96 18.66
C ILE A 283 133.90 -4.88 19.73
N GLN A 284 133.02 -4.88 20.73
CA GLN A 284 133.04 -3.92 21.82
C GLN A 284 134.35 -3.98 22.60
N LEU A 285 134.81 -5.17 22.98
CA LEU A 285 136.09 -5.35 23.67
C LEU A 285 137.26 -4.81 22.84
N PHE A 286 137.33 -5.13 21.54
CA PHE A 286 138.38 -4.61 20.66
C PHE A 286 138.36 -3.07 20.56
N ILE A 287 137.18 -2.45 20.44
CA ILE A 287 137.06 -0.98 20.43
C ILE A 287 137.45 -0.37 21.79
N GLN A 288 137.12 -1.03 22.91
CA GLN A 288 137.53 -0.60 24.25
C GLN A 288 139.05 -0.69 24.42
N ASP A 289 139.69 -1.76 23.97
CA ASP A 289 141.15 -1.91 23.98
C ASP A 289 141.83 -0.86 23.10
N GLN A 290 141.36 -0.65 21.86
CA GLN A 290 141.91 0.38 20.97
C GLN A 290 141.72 1.80 21.51
N SER A 291 140.57 2.11 22.11
CA SER A 291 140.35 3.42 22.73
C SER A 291 141.15 3.63 24.02
N ALA A 292 141.41 2.56 24.79
CA ALA A 292 142.37 2.59 25.90
C ALA A 292 143.80 2.84 25.39
N ILE A 293 144.23 2.18 24.31
CA ILE A 293 145.54 2.42 23.66
C ILE A 293 145.67 3.88 23.19
N VAL A 294 144.66 4.42 22.50
CA VAL A 294 144.65 5.81 22.02
C VAL A 294 144.62 6.83 23.16
N ASN A 295 143.92 6.55 24.26
CA ASN A 295 143.91 7.42 25.43
C ASN A 295 145.25 7.40 26.19
N ASN A 296 145.90 6.23 26.29
CA ASN A 296 147.26 6.12 26.84
C ASN A 296 148.30 6.86 25.97
N LEU A 297 148.16 6.79 24.64
CA LEU A 297 149.01 7.55 23.70
C LEU A 297 148.87 9.07 23.80
N LYS A 298 147.77 9.58 24.39
CA LYS A 298 147.55 11.03 24.61
C LYS A 298 148.12 11.57 25.92
N GLN A 299 148.76 10.75 26.77
CA GLN A 299 149.14 11.13 28.14
C GLN A 299 150.67 11.20 28.44
N SER A 300 151.57 11.14 27.44
CA SER A 300 153.03 11.16 27.66
C SER A 300 153.78 12.28 26.89
N PRO A 301 154.47 13.22 27.59
CA PRO A 301 155.34 14.21 26.97
C PRO A 301 156.87 13.99 27.18
N SER A 302 157.66 14.39 26.17
CA SER A 302 159.09 14.78 26.15
C SER A 302 160.19 14.00 26.91
N HIS A 303 161.30 13.71 26.20
CA HIS A 303 162.65 14.05 26.67
C HIS A 303 163.69 14.12 25.53
N ALA A 304 164.77 14.88 25.74
CA ALA A 304 165.92 15.06 24.86
C ALA A 304 167.19 15.14 25.73
N THR A 305 168.44 15.02 25.25
CA THR A 305 169.00 15.06 23.88
C THR A 305 170.34 14.28 23.86
N THR A 306 171.00 14.04 22.71
CA THR A 306 172.44 14.37 22.46
C THR A 306 172.89 14.05 21.02
N LYS A 307 173.85 14.83 20.50
CA LYS A 307 174.44 14.80 19.16
C LYS A 307 175.50 13.70 18.98
N ALA A 308 175.65 13.16 17.76
CA ALA A 308 176.92 13.13 17.00
C ALA A 308 176.79 12.44 15.62
N ASN A 309 177.44 13.02 14.59
CA ASN A 309 177.92 12.40 13.35
C ASN A 309 176.89 11.81 12.33
N LEU A 310 177.08 11.91 11.00
CA LEU A 310 177.86 12.83 10.14
C LEU A 310 177.47 12.56 8.66
N LYS A 311 177.30 13.63 7.87
CA LYS A 311 176.93 13.67 6.42
C LYS A 311 175.48 13.29 6.08
#